data_AF-A0A7X3Y9P6-F1
#
_entry.id   AF-A0A7X3Y9P6-F1
#
_cell.length_a   1.000
_cell.length_b   1.000
_cell.length_c   1.000
_cell.angle_alpha   90.00
_cell.angle_beta   90.00
_cell.angle_gamma   90.00
#
_symmetry.space_group_name_H-M   'P 1'
#
loop_
_entity.id
_entity.type
_entity.pdbx_description
1 polymer ?
#
loop_
_entity_poly.entity_id
_entity_poly.type
_entity_poly.pdbx_seq_one_letter_code
_entity_poly.pdbx_strand_id
1 'polypeptide(L)'
;MEAAEKLFKAWIALLDETYPLVHDLRRLLEMLTAHEPEARRFRALVEYTPYAMQFRYTGQDMPAGSLDRERIVEEMSELLEEVRRRINGETPDSRPQV
;
A
#
# COMPACT_ATOMS: atom_id res chain seq x y z
N MET A 1 -5.78 -6.14 -4.53
CA MET A 1 -4.38 -6.37 -4.12
C MET A 1 -3.38 -5.81 -5.13
N GLU A 2 -3.46 -6.17 -6.41
CA GLU A 2 -2.54 -5.63 -7.42
C GLU A 2 -2.51 -4.09 -7.51
N ALA A 3 -3.63 -3.41 -7.22
CA ALA A 3 -3.67 -1.95 -7.18
C ALA A 3 -2.77 -1.37 -6.08
N ALA A 4 -2.86 -1.89 -4.84
CA ALA A 4 -1.99 -1.48 -3.74
C ALA A 4 -0.52 -1.77 -4.06
N GLU A 5 -0.24 -2.91 -4.69
CA GLU A 5 1.11 -3.27 -5.12
C GLU A 5 1.70 -2.26 -6.11
N LYS A 6 0.92 -1.89 -7.14
CA LYS A 6 1.32 -0.92 -8.15
C LYS A 6 1.56 0.46 -7.51
N LEU A 7 0.72 0.86 -6.56
CA LEU A 7 0.86 2.13 -5.85
C LEU A 7 2.10 2.17 -4.96
N PHE A 8 2.38 1.11 -4.19
CA PHE A 8 3.62 1.01 -3.42
C PHE A 8 4.86 0.98 -4.32
N LYS A 9 4.83 0.25 -5.42
CA LYS A 9 5.93 0.24 -6.41
C LYS A 9 6.14 1.62 -7.03
N ALA A 10 5.07 2.33 -7.37
CA ALA A 10 5.15 3.69 -7.87
C ALA A 10 5.78 4.64 -6.84
N TRP A 11 5.39 4.53 -5.58
CA TRP A 11 6.00 5.33 -4.50
C TRP A 11 7.49 5.02 -4.32
N ILE A 12 7.87 3.74 -4.27
CA ILE A 12 9.29 3.35 -4.18
C ILE A 12 10.08 3.88 -5.38
N ALA A 13 9.52 3.81 -6.60
CA ALA A 13 10.15 4.37 -7.80
C ALA A 13 10.33 5.89 -7.72
N LEU A 14 9.41 6.62 -7.08
CA LEU A 14 9.55 8.07 -6.85
C LEU A 14 10.66 8.41 -5.85
N LEU A 15 11.07 7.46 -5.00
CA LEU A 15 12.23 7.58 -4.12
C LEU A 15 13.55 7.28 -4.83
N ASP A 16 13.53 7.06 -6.15
CA ASP A 16 14.67 6.60 -6.98
C ASP A 16 15.23 5.23 -6.54
N GLU A 17 14.42 4.45 -5.81
CA GLU A 17 14.77 3.13 -5.31
C GLU A 17 14.27 2.02 -6.24
N THR A 18 15.06 0.94 -6.34
CA THR A 18 14.66 -0.23 -7.14
C THR A 18 13.76 -1.14 -6.30
N TYR A 19 12.51 -1.34 -6.73
CA TYR A 19 11.62 -2.28 -6.07
C TYR A 19 11.86 -3.73 -6.52
N PRO A 20 11.76 -4.71 -5.60
CA PRO A 20 11.84 -6.11 -5.97
C PRO A 20 10.61 -6.53 -6.79
N LEU A 21 10.81 -7.42 -7.77
CA LEU A 21 9.73 -8.04 -8.58
C LEU A 21 8.95 -9.11 -7.80
N VAL A 22 8.72 -8.90 -6.50
CA VAL A 22 7.94 -9.80 -5.67
C VAL A 22 6.53 -9.24 -5.49
N HIS A 23 5.53 -10.13 -5.50
CA HIS A 23 4.13 -9.81 -5.23
C HIS A 23 3.84 -9.84 -3.71
N ASP A 24 4.72 -9.25 -2.91
CA ASP A 24 4.62 -9.23 -1.45
C ASP A 24 4.47 -7.80 -0.94
N LEU A 25 3.23 -7.43 -0.59
CA LEU A 25 2.92 -6.09 -0.07
C LEU A 25 3.61 -5.80 1.27
N ARG A 26 3.90 -6.82 2.10
CA ARG A 26 4.60 -6.61 3.38
C ARG A 26 6.00 -6.09 3.11
N ARG A 27 6.71 -6.77 2.20
CA ARG A 27 8.08 -6.40 1.84
C ARG A 27 8.14 -5.03 1.17
N LEU A 28 7.19 -4.71 0.30
CA LEU A 28 7.10 -3.38 -0.31
C LEU A 28 6.86 -2.30 0.74
N LEU A 29 5.96 -2.54 1.70
CA LEU A 29 5.70 -1.60 2.78
C LEU A 29 6.91 -1.44 3.71
N GLU A 30 7.59 -2.53 4.07
CA GLU A 30 8.80 -2.48 4.90
C GLU A 30 9.91 -1.65 4.25
N MET A 31 10.18 -1.88 2.96
CA MET A 31 11.11 -1.06 2.19
C MET A 31 10.69 0.40 2.21
N LEU A 32 9.43 0.69 1.90
CA LEU A 32 8.93 2.05 1.88
C LEU A 32 9.07 2.74 3.25
N THR A 33 8.73 2.04 4.34
CA THR A 33 8.86 2.58 5.71
C THR A 33 10.28 2.81 6.18
N ALA A 34 11.28 2.18 5.53
CA ALA A 34 12.68 2.44 5.84
C ALA A 34 13.12 3.83 5.37
N HIS A 35 12.51 4.35 4.30
CA HIS A 35 12.76 5.69 3.76
C HIS A 35 11.72 6.71 4.24
N GLU A 36 10.47 6.29 4.37
CA GLU A 36 9.29 7.14 4.64
C GLU A 36 8.45 6.51 5.76
N PRO A 37 8.77 6.78 7.04
CA PRO A 37 8.09 6.18 8.19
C PRO A 37 6.57 6.39 8.20
N GLU A 38 6.07 7.48 7.60
CA GLU A 38 4.65 7.78 7.46
C GLU A 38 3.88 6.71 6.68
N ALA A 39 4.57 5.98 5.78
CA ALA A 39 3.96 4.91 5.00
C ALA A 39 3.38 3.79 5.89
N ARG A 40 3.83 3.65 7.14
CA ARG A 40 3.35 2.66 8.11
C ARG A 40 1.84 2.75 8.35
N ARG A 41 1.20 3.89 8.08
CA ARG A 41 -0.26 4.04 8.15
C ARG A 41 -1.03 3.08 7.21
N PHE A 42 -0.39 2.62 6.13
CA PHE A 42 -0.99 1.70 5.16
C PHE A 42 -0.80 0.21 5.51
N ARG A 43 -0.40 -0.11 6.76
CA ARG A 43 -0.20 -1.50 7.21
C ARG A 43 -1.47 -2.37 7.08
N ALA A 44 -2.64 -1.79 7.29
CA ALA A 44 -3.89 -2.51 7.24
C ALA A 44 -4.17 -3.08 5.82
N LEU A 45 -3.88 -2.33 4.75
CA LEU A 45 -3.92 -2.82 3.36
C LEU A 45 -3.13 -4.11 3.12
N VAL A 46 -2.00 -4.25 3.81
CA VAL A 46 -1.16 -5.45 3.75
C VAL A 46 -1.81 -6.60 4.50
N GLU A 47 -2.38 -6.34 5.67
CA GLU A 47 -3.03 -7.38 6.48
C GLU A 47 -4.32 -7.91 5.83
N TYR A 48 -5.03 -7.11 5.02
CA TYR A 48 -6.20 -7.58 4.26
C TYR A 48 -5.86 -8.50 3.07
N THR A 49 -4.61 -8.53 2.61
CA THR A 49 -4.22 -9.32 1.44
C THR A 49 -4.49 -10.82 1.56
N PRO A 50 -4.08 -11.54 2.61
CA PRO A 50 -4.42 -12.95 2.76
C PRO A 50 -5.93 -13.21 2.90
N TYR A 51 -6.70 -12.27 3.48
CA TYR A 51 -8.15 -12.43 3.64
C TYR A 51 -8.92 -12.28 2.31
N ALA A 52 -8.51 -11.36 1.45
CA ALA A 52 -9.14 -11.18 0.14
C ALA A 52 -8.83 -12.33 -0.86
N MET A 53 -7.73 -13.07 -0.66
CA MET A 53 -7.43 -14.28 -1.43
C MET A 53 -8.28 -15.48 -0.98
N GLN A 54 -8.48 -15.66 0.33
CA GLN A 54 -9.31 -16.76 0.85
C GLN A 54 -10.78 -16.63 0.42
N PHE A 55 -11.31 -15.40 0.33
CA PHE A 55 -12.68 -15.15 -0.15
C PHE A 55 -12.94 -15.61 -1.60
N ARG A 56 -11.90 -15.76 -2.42
CA ARG A 56 -12.01 -16.26 -3.81
C ARG A 56 -12.04 -17.79 -3.92
N TYR A 57 -11.57 -18.51 -2.90
CA TYR A 57 -11.40 -19.97 -2.97
C TYR A 57 -12.36 -20.75 -2.08
N THR A 58 -12.82 -20.18 -0.96
CA THR A 58 -13.84 -20.79 -0.12
C THR A 58 -15.20 -20.17 -0.45
N GLY A 59 -15.90 -20.73 -1.43
CA GLY A 59 -17.31 -20.42 -1.70
C GLY A 59 -18.26 -20.89 -0.59
N GLN A 60 -17.83 -20.92 0.67
CA GLN A 60 -18.59 -21.42 1.81
C GLN A 60 -18.41 -20.50 3.01
N ASP A 61 -19.57 -20.10 3.53
CA ASP A 61 -19.90 -19.51 4.82
C ASP A 61 -18.83 -19.65 5.92
N MET A 62 -17.79 -18.82 5.86
CA MET A 62 -17.10 -18.38 7.07
C MET A 62 -17.94 -17.25 7.66
N PRO A 63 -18.19 -17.24 8.99
CA PRO A 63 -18.88 -16.12 9.61
C PRO A 63 -18.10 -14.86 9.24
N ALA A 64 -18.78 -13.96 8.54
CA ALA A 64 -18.27 -12.66 8.17
C ALA A 64 -17.99 -11.87 9.46
N GLY A 65 -16.86 -12.15 10.11
CA GLY A 65 -16.12 -11.16 10.86
C GLY A 65 -15.70 -10.12 9.83
N SER A 66 -16.61 -9.18 9.63
CA SER A 66 -16.75 -8.30 8.47
C SER A 66 -15.41 -7.73 8.02
N LEU A 67 -14.90 -8.24 6.90
CA LEU A 67 -14.00 -7.46 6.06
C LEU A 67 -14.72 -6.16 5.76
N ASP A 68 -14.27 -5.09 6.41
CA ASP A 68 -14.82 -3.76 6.28
C ASP A 68 -14.39 -3.22 4.90
N ARG A 69 -15.19 -3.55 3.89
CA ARG A 69 -14.91 -3.21 2.50
C ARG A 69 -14.87 -1.70 2.32
N GLU A 70 -15.67 -0.96 3.08
CA GLU A 70 -15.69 0.51 3.07
C GLU A 70 -14.34 1.05 3.55
N ARG A 71 -13.85 0.55 4.68
CA ARG A 71 -12.52 0.91 5.19
C ARG A 71 -11.38 0.55 4.25
N ILE A 72 -11.46 -0.60 3.57
CA ILE A 72 -10.46 -0.98 2.56
C ILE A 72 -10.46 -0.01 1.38
N VAL A 73 -11.65 0.41 0.91
CA VAL A 73 -11.77 1.38 -0.19
C VAL A 73 -11.25 2.75 0.25
N GLU A 74 -11.52 3.16 1.48
CA GLU A 74 -11.01 4.41 2.06
C GLU A 74 -9.48 4.41 2.12
N GLU A 75 -8.85 3.40 2.74
CA GLU A 75 -7.40 3.27 2.82
C GLU A 75 -6.73 3.20 1.44
N MET A 76 -7.35 2.52 0.47
CA MET A 76 -6.88 2.47 -0.92
C MET A 76 -6.94 3.84 -1.60
N SER A 77 -8.00 4.61 -1.33
CA SER A 77 -8.18 5.95 -1.88
C SER A 77 -7.17 6.93 -1.29
N GLU A 78 -6.90 6.84 0.01
CA GLU A 78 -5.84 7.62 0.66
C GLU A 78 -4.46 7.31 0.08
N LEU A 79 -4.16 6.03 -0.17
CA LEU A 79 -2.91 5.62 -0.80
C LEU A 79 -2.78 6.17 -2.22
N LEU A 80 -3.86 6.12 -3.00
CA LEU A 80 -3.89 6.67 -4.34
C LEU A 80 -3.65 8.18 -4.35
N GLU A 81 -4.33 8.92 -3.47
CA GLU A 81 -4.17 10.37 -3.34
C GLU A 81 -2.75 10.74 -2.88
N GLU A 82 -2.15 9.98 -1.95
CA GLU A 82 -0.76 10.18 -1.52
C GLU A 82 0.22 10.00 -2.68
N VAL A 83 0.11 8.89 -3.41
CA VAL A 83 0.96 8.65 -4.58
C VAL A 83 0.73 9.71 -5.65
N ARG A 84 -0.52 10.13 -5.89
CA ARG A 84 -0.85 11.17 -6.86
C ARG A 84 -0.23 12.52 -6.49
N ARG A 85 -0.31 12.95 -5.22
CA ARG A 85 0.36 14.17 -4.75
C ARG A 85 1.86 14.14 -5.01
N ARG A 86 2.51 13.00 -4.74
CA ARG A 86 3.95 12.83 -4.97
C ARG A 86 4.30 12.86 -6.47
N ILE A 87 3.51 12.22 -7.33
CA ILE A 87 3.69 12.28 -8.80
C ILE A 87 3.53 13.71 -9.33
N ASN A 88 2.56 14.46 -8.80
CA ASN A 88 2.30 15.84 -9.20
C ASN A 88 3.31 16.86 -8.64
N GLY A 89 4.29 16.41 -7.85
CA GLY A 89 5.32 17.27 -7.27
C GLY A 89 4.88 18.05 -6.03
N GLU A 90 3.76 17.70 -5.40
CA GLU A 90 3.28 18.29 -4.13
C GLU A 90 3.95 17.63 -2.90
N THR A 91 5.19 17.15 -3.05
CA THR A 91 5.99 16.65 -1.93
C THR A 91 6.24 17.79 -0.94
N PRO A 92 5.92 17.64 0.36
CA PRO A 92 6.51 18.51 1.37
C PRO A 92 8.03 18.38 1.25
N ASP A 93 8.65 19.49 0.86
CA ASP A 93 10.09 19.63 0.71
C ASP A 93 10.79 19.07 1.95
N SER A 94 11.50 17.95 1.77
CA SER A 94 12.38 17.37 2.77
C SER A 94 13.63 16.87 2.05
N ARG A 95 14.36 17.82 1.46
CA ARG A 95 15.80 17.67 1.25
C ARG A 95 16.51 18.72 2.09
N PRO A 96 17.28 18.35 3.12
CA PRO A 96 18.33 19.23 3.59
C PRO A 96 19.38 19.30 2.47
N GLN A 97 19.50 20.47 1.84
CA GLN A 97 20.64 20.78 1.00
C GLN A 97 21.85 20.94 1.92
N VAL A 98 22.79 19.98 1.82
CA VAL A 98 24.16 20.09 2.36
C VAL A 98 25.13 20.49 1.26
#